data_AF-A0A9E4W7B8-F1
#
_entry.id   AF-A0A9E4W7B8-F1
#
_cell.length_a   1.000
_cell.length_b   1.000
_cell.length_c   1.000
_cell.angle_alpha   90.00
_cell.angle_beta   90.00
_cell.angle_gamma   90.00
#
_symmetry.space_group_name_H-M   'P 1'
#
loop_
_entity.id
_entity.type
_entity.pdbx_description
1 polymer ?
#
loop_
_entity_poly.entity_id
_entity_poly.type
_entity_poly.pdbx_seq_one_letter_code
_entity_poly.pdbx_strand_id
1 'polypeptide(L)' 'TAPRRQYSISLTGSVELGLPDGTLKQYGPGTVLLAEDMTGTGHSTRVIGDEDRFTIIIPLSD' A
#
# COMPACT_ATOMS: atom_id res chain seq x y z
N THR A 1 1.83 9.59 -3.70
CA THR A 1 0.40 9.90 -3.51
C THR A 1 -0.43 8.82 -4.17
N ALA A 2 -1.71 8.71 -3.81
CA ALA A 2 -2.65 7.77 -4.41
C ALA A 2 -3.41 8.41 -5.59
N PRO A 3 -3.71 7.67 -6.67
CA PRO A 3 -4.45 8.20 -7.82
C PRO A 3 -5.94 8.47 -7.53
N ARG A 4 -6.49 7.78 -6.53
CA ARG A 4 -7.84 7.94 -5.99
C ARG A 4 -7.90 7.24 -4.64
N ARG A 5 -8.98 7.49 -3.89
CA ARG A 5 -9.26 6.72 -2.67
C ARG A 5 -9.54 5.26 -3.03
N GLN A 6 -8.80 4.34 -2.42
CA GLN A 6 -8.92 2.90 -2.73
C GLN A 6 -8.40 2.04 -1.59
N TYR A 7 -8.97 0.84 -1.43
CA TYR A 7 -8.38 -0.21 -0.61
C TYR A 7 -7.36 -1.03 -1.41
N SER A 8 -6.25 -1.38 -0.77
CA SER A 8 -5.30 -2.39 -1.22
C SER A 8 -5.27 -3.53 -0.22
N ILE A 9 -5.66 -4.72 -0.66
CA ILE A 9 -5.68 -5.94 0.16
C ILE A 9 -4.61 -6.89 -0.36
N SER A 10 -3.57 -7.14 0.42
CA SER A 10 -2.50 -8.07 0.04
C SER A 10 -2.95 -9.51 0.29
N LEU A 11 -2.93 -10.35 -0.76
CA LEU A 11 -3.27 -11.78 -0.69
C LEU A 11 -2.05 -12.66 -0.46
N THR A 12 -0.90 -12.29 -1.03
CA THR A 12 0.40 -12.96 -0.91
C THR A 12 1.52 -11.92 -0.91
N GLY A 13 2.74 -12.33 -0.56
CA GLY A 13 3.90 -11.45 -0.55
C GLY A 13 3.82 -10.36 0.52
N SER A 14 4.91 -9.62 0.68
CA SER A 14 5.01 -8.54 1.66
C SER A 14 5.42 -7.23 1.00
N VAL A 15 5.03 -6.13 1.64
CA VAL A 15 5.44 -4.78 1.22
C VAL A 15 6.01 -3.98 2.36
N GLU A 16 6.94 -3.11 2.01
CA GLU A 16 7.38 -2.01 2.84
C GLU A 16 6.75 -0.71 2.33
N LEU A 17 6.14 0.03 3.26
CA LEU A 17 5.56 1.34 3.07
C LEU A 17 6.50 2.39 3.67
N GLY A 18 7.03 3.28 2.84
CA GLY A 18 7.87 4.39 3.27
C GLY A 18 7.09 5.70 3.35
N LEU A 19 7.27 6.43 4.45
CA LEU A 19 6.69 7.75 4.69
C LEU A 19 7.74 8.87 4.54
N PRO A 20 7.32 10.13 4.30
CA PRO A 20 8.25 11.25 4.10
C PRO A 20 9.16 11.56 5.30
N ASP A 21 8.76 11.17 6.52
CA ASP A 21 9.55 11.33 7.75
C ASP A 21 10.64 10.24 7.93
N GLY A 22 10.78 9.34 6.95
CA GLY A 22 11.70 8.21 7.00
C GLY A 22 11.14 6.98 7.70
N THR A 23 9.89 7.01 8.20
CA THR A 23 9.24 5.84 8.78
C THR A 23 9.05 4.76 7.71
N LEU A 24 9.46 3.53 8.05
CA LEU A 24 9.23 2.33 7.25
C LEU A 24 8.29 1.38 8.02
N LYS A 25 7.23 0.92 7.36
CA LYS A 25 6.32 -0.10 7.92
C LYS A 25 6.16 -1.26 6.96
N GLN A 26 6.23 -2.48 7.50
CA GLN A 26 6.09 -3.69 6.70
C GLN A 26 4.74 -4.35 6.93
N TYR A 27 4.14 -4.83 5.84
CA TYR A 27 2.82 -5.46 5.83
C TYR A 27 2.85 -6.72 4.98
N GLY A 28 2.27 -7.79 5.51
CA GLY A 28 2.15 -9.08 4.84
C GLY A 28 0.72 -9.38 4.37
N PRO A 29 0.47 -10.64 3.97
CA PRO A 29 -0.84 -11.11 3.55
C PRO A 29 -1.93 -10.86 4.60
N GLY A 30 -3.16 -10.58 4.14
CA GLY A 30 -4.31 -10.26 4.98
C GLY A 30 -4.37 -8.81 5.46
N THR A 31 -3.33 -8.02 5.24
CA THR A 31 -3.35 -6.58 5.57
C THR A 31 -4.23 -5.81 4.59
N VAL A 32 -5.10 -4.96 5.12
CA VAL A 32 -5.90 -3.99 4.36
C VAL A 32 -5.33 -2.60 4.58
N LEU A 33 -4.94 -1.92 3.51
CA LEU A 33 -4.49 -0.53 3.54
C LEU A 33 -5.51 0.36 2.81
N LEU A 34 -5.87 1.48 3.41
CA LEU A 34 -6.61 2.55 2.74
C LEU A 34 -5.61 3.58 2.20
N ALA A 35 -5.58 3.72 0.88
CA ALA A 35 -4.80 4.76 0.22
C ALA A 35 -5.74 5.97 -0.04
N GLU A 36 -5.63 7.01 0.79
CA GLU A 36 -6.46 8.23 0.68
C GLU A 36 -5.67 9.53 0.54
N ASP A 37 -4.33 9.47 0.63
CA ASP A 37 -3.47 10.62 0.42
C ASP A 37 -3.39 10.99 -1.07
N MET A 38 -4.28 11.90 -1.51
CA MET A 38 -4.37 12.37 -2.90
C MET A 38 -3.64 13.70 -3.16
N THR A 39 -3.32 14.47 -2.11
CA THR A 39 -2.74 15.82 -2.24
C THR A 39 -1.48 16.05 -1.41
N GLY A 40 -1.09 15.10 -0.57
CA GLY A 40 0.07 15.20 0.29
C GLY A 40 1.38 14.84 -0.40
N THR A 41 2.42 14.68 0.40
CA THR A 41 3.78 14.32 -0.05
C THR A 41 3.87 12.86 -0.52
N GLY A 42 2.85 12.04 -0.27
CA GLY A 42 2.79 10.66 -0.69
C GLY A 42 3.45 9.67 0.26
N HIS A 43 3.56 8.45 -0.24
CA HIS A 43 4.26 7.32 0.35
C HIS A 43 4.96 6.57 -0.79
N SER A 44 5.97 5.78 -0.47
CA SER A 44 6.53 4.77 -1.38
C SER A 44 6.02 3.39 -0.99
N THR A 45 5.87 2.50 -1.97
CA THR A 45 5.56 1.09 -1.73
C THR A 45 6.57 0.24 -2.48
N ARG A 46 7.21 -0.68 -1.78
CA ARG A 46 8.18 -1.62 -2.34
C ARG A 46 7.78 -3.04 -1.95
N VAL A 47 7.75 -3.96 -2.92
CA VAL A 47 7.64 -5.39 -2.62
C VAL A 47 8.96 -5.86 -1.99
N ILE A 48 8.85 -6.61 -0.90
CA ILE A 48 9.98 -7.17 -0.16
C ILE A 48 9.83 -8.69 -0.02
N GLY A 49 10.95 -9.38 0.10
CA GLY A 49 11.01 -10.84 0.12
C GLY A 49 11.01 -11.46 -1.28
N ASP A 50 10.91 -12.79 -1.31
CA ASP A 50 11.06 -13.60 -2.54
C ASP A 50 9.71 -14.09 -3.10
N GLU A 51 8.60 -13.74 -2.46
CA GLU A 51 7.25 -14.11 -2.90
C GLU A 51 6.59 -12.97 -3.67
N ASP A 52 6.01 -13.29 -4.83
CA ASP A 52 5.22 -12.35 -5.62
C ASP A 52 4.03 -11.80 -4.80
N ARG A 53 3.80 -10.50 -4.96
CA ARG A 53 2.69 -9.82 -4.31
C ARG A 53 1.45 -9.82 -5.20
N PHE A 54 0.47 -10.66 -4.85
CA PHE A 54 -0.89 -10.55 -5.39
C PHE A 54 -1.75 -9.67 -4.48
N THR A 55 -2.44 -8.70 -5.07
CA THR A 55 -3.26 -7.72 -4.34
C THR A 55 -4.59 -7.50 -5.05
N ILE A 56 -5.65 -7.32 -4.26
CA ILE A 56 -6.93 -6.78 -4.74
C ILE A 56 -6.94 -5.26 -4.50
N ILE A 57 -7.27 -4.51 -5.55
CA ILE A 57 -7.53 -3.07 -5.47
C ILE A 57 -9.02 -2.84 -5.58
N ILE A 58 -9.61 -2.17 -4.59
CA ILE A 58 -11.02 -1.78 -4.58
C ILE A 58 -11.08 -0.25 -4.61
N PRO A 59 -11.39 0.37 -5.77
CA PRO A 59 -11.67 1.79 -5.83
C PRO A 59 -12.85 2.15 -4.93
N LEU A 60 -12.77 3.27 -4.21
CA LEU A 60 -13.94 3.88 -3.59
C LEU A 60 -14.68 4.74 -4.63
N SER A 61 -16.00 4.89 -4.45
CA SER A 61 -16.91 5.49 -5.44
C SER A 61 -16.96 7.02 -5.37
N ASP A 62 -16.20 7.60 -4.45
CA ASP A 62 -16.26 8.99 -3.99
C ASP A 62 -15.41 9.94 -4.85
#